data_AF-A0A967D1I4-F1
#
_entry.id   AF-A0A967D1I4-F1
#
_cell.length_a   1.000
_cell.length_b   1.000
_cell.length_c   1.000
_cell.angle_alpha   90.00
_cell.angle_beta   90.00
_cell.angle_gamma   90.00
#
_symmetry.space_group_name_H-M   'P 1'
#
loop_
_entity.id
_entity.type
_entity.pdbx_description
1 polymer ?
#
loop_
_entity_poly.entity_id
_entity_poly.type
_entity_poly.pdbx_seq_one_letter_code
_entity_poly.pdbx_strand_id
1 'polypeptide(L)'
;MKAFLDSRQTEHDPKYFMSSGAIAPNPEQPKRVEILSAGAKNAGCVFAEPTDMGIGHIAKIHSPQYLTFLENIHERWTRIPGGGEEVVPNIHPRAREDGYPRSAVGQAGYHQADTACPI
;
A
#
# COMPACT_ATOMS: atom_id res chain seq x y z
N MET A 1 -25.85 -11.58 5.78
CA MET A 1 -24.62 -12.03 5.06
C MET A 1 -23.42 -11.88 5.98
N LYS A 2 -22.37 -12.70 5.88
CA LYS A 2 -21.14 -12.52 6.68
C LYS A 2 -20.21 -11.50 6.01
N ALA A 3 -19.67 -10.57 6.77
CA ALA A 3 -18.65 -9.61 6.32
C ALA A 3 -17.37 -9.79 7.16
N PHE A 4 -16.21 -9.47 6.59
CA PHE A 4 -14.92 -9.55 7.27
C PHE A 4 -14.25 -8.18 7.27
N LEU A 5 -13.73 -7.78 8.44
CA LEU A 5 -12.98 -6.54 8.63
C LEU A 5 -11.99 -6.76 9.77
N ASP A 6 -10.77 -6.29 9.58
CA ASP A 6 -9.73 -6.25 10.60
C ASP A 6 -9.42 -4.77 10.93
N SER A 7 -9.26 -4.44 12.21
CA SER A 7 -9.01 -3.07 12.65
C SER A 7 -7.70 -2.49 12.11
N ARG A 8 -6.70 -3.33 11.82
CA ARG A 8 -5.41 -2.90 11.23
C ARG A 8 -5.58 -2.27 9.85
N GLN A 9 -6.68 -2.57 9.15
CA GLN A 9 -6.96 -2.00 7.82
C GLN A 9 -7.17 -0.47 7.86
N THR A 10 -7.42 0.11 9.04
CA THR A 10 -7.53 1.57 9.20
C THR A 10 -6.22 2.28 9.53
N GLU A 11 -5.13 1.53 9.75
CA GLU A 11 -3.82 2.11 10.09
C GLU A 11 -3.11 2.72 8.87
N HIS A 12 -3.43 2.26 7.67
CA HIS A 12 -2.92 2.85 6.43
C HIS A 12 -3.73 4.10 6.07
N ASP A 13 -3.13 5.27 6.26
CA ASP A 13 -3.75 6.58 6.02
C ASP A 13 -2.76 7.57 5.40
N PRO A 14 -2.14 7.23 4.24
CA PRO A 14 -1.24 8.14 3.56
C PRO A 14 -1.97 9.43 3.14
N LYS A 15 -1.25 10.54 3.17
CA LYS A 15 -1.74 11.89 2.88
C LYS A 15 -1.41 12.32 1.47
N TYR A 16 -0.35 11.79 0.88
CA TYR A 16 0.05 12.13 -0.47
C TYR A 16 -0.82 11.43 -1.51
N PHE A 17 -1.15 12.16 -2.57
CA PHE A 17 -1.67 11.62 -3.81
C PHE A 17 -1.30 12.55 -4.95
N MET A 18 -0.81 11.99 -6.06
CA MET A 18 -0.51 12.77 -7.25
C MET A 18 -1.49 12.40 -8.36
N SER A 19 -2.22 13.40 -8.83
CA SER A 19 -3.12 13.26 -9.98
C SER A 19 -2.76 14.29 -11.03
N SER A 20 -2.43 13.82 -12.24
CA SER A 20 -2.15 14.69 -13.39
C SER A 20 -1.10 15.79 -13.11
N GLY A 21 -0.09 15.47 -12.30
CA GLY A 21 0.99 16.39 -11.92
C GLY A 21 0.69 17.33 -10.75
N ALA A 22 -0.52 17.28 -10.17
CA ALA A 22 -0.88 18.05 -8.98
C ALA A 22 -0.92 17.15 -7.74
N ILE A 23 -0.47 17.68 -6.60
CA ILE A 23 -0.60 17.03 -5.29
C ILE A 23 -2.01 17.31 -4.76
N ALA A 24 -2.65 16.26 -4.28
CA ALA A 24 -3.95 16.29 -3.64
C ALA A 24 -3.97 15.38 -2.40
N PRO A 25 -4.96 15.51 -1.50
CA PRO A 25 -5.18 14.54 -0.45
C PRO A 25 -5.49 13.16 -1.03
N ASN A 26 -5.01 12.11 -0.37
CA ASN A 26 -5.34 10.74 -0.77
C ASN A 26 -6.86 10.48 -0.66
N PRO A 27 -7.51 9.97 -1.73
CA PRO A 27 -8.93 9.63 -1.68
C PRO A 27 -9.24 8.33 -0.92
N GLU A 28 -8.28 7.41 -0.82
CA GLU A 28 -8.41 6.13 -0.11
C GLU A 28 -8.13 6.29 1.39
N GLN A 29 -9.09 6.87 2.11
CA GLN A 29 -8.95 7.19 3.54
C GLN A 29 -9.65 6.15 4.44
N PRO A 30 -9.23 6.02 5.72
CA PRO A 30 -9.92 5.19 6.72
C PRO A 30 -11.41 5.48 6.87
N LYS A 31 -11.85 6.72 6.58
CA LYS A 31 -13.26 7.11 6.57
C LYS A 31 -14.13 6.22 5.66
N ARG A 32 -13.55 5.67 4.58
CA ARG A 32 -14.26 4.74 3.69
C ARG A 32 -14.64 3.44 4.40
N VAL A 33 -13.79 2.94 5.30
CA VAL A 33 -14.10 1.76 6.12
C VAL A 33 -15.30 2.05 7.01
N GLU A 34 -15.38 3.22 7.64
CA GLU A 34 -16.53 3.62 8.46
C GLU A 34 -17.83 3.63 7.65
N ILE A 35 -17.82 4.31 6.49
CA ILE A 35 -19.01 4.45 5.62
C ILE A 35 -19.48 3.09 5.10
N LEU A 36 -18.56 2.27 4.57
CA LEU A 36 -18.89 0.95 4.05
C LEU A 36 -19.35 -0.01 5.14
N SER A 37 -18.74 0.04 6.33
CA SER A 37 -19.15 -0.78 7.46
C SER A 37 -20.54 -0.41 7.96
N ALA A 38 -20.88 0.89 8.00
CA ALA A 38 -22.21 1.36 8.34
C ALA A 38 -23.25 0.87 7.29
N GLY A 39 -22.94 1.01 6.00
CA GLY A 39 -23.79 0.52 4.92
C GLY A 39 -24.03 -0.99 5.00
N ALA A 40 -22.98 -1.78 5.25
CA ALA A 40 -23.08 -3.23 5.41
C ALA A 40 -23.94 -3.62 6.63
N LYS A 41 -23.78 -2.94 7.77
CA LYS A 41 -24.62 -3.17 8.96
C LYS A 41 -26.09 -2.87 8.67
N ASN A 42 -26.38 -1.76 7.98
CA ASN A 42 -27.74 -1.38 7.59
C ASN A 42 -28.37 -2.40 6.62
N ALA A 43 -27.55 -3.07 5.80
CA ALA A 43 -27.98 -4.17 4.93
C ALA A 43 -28.11 -5.53 5.65
N GLY A 44 -27.92 -5.60 6.97
CA GLY A 44 -28.03 -6.84 7.75
C GLY A 44 -26.78 -7.75 7.66
N CYS A 45 -25.61 -7.19 7.34
CA CYS A 45 -24.36 -7.95 7.42
C CYS A 45 -23.90 -8.11 8.88
N VAL A 46 -23.35 -9.29 9.18
CA VAL A 46 -22.71 -9.61 10.46
C VAL A 46 -21.21 -9.66 10.24
N PHE A 47 -20.48 -8.79 10.93
CA PHE A 47 -19.02 -8.73 10.85
C PHE A 47 -18.36 -9.80 11.70
N ALA A 48 -17.25 -10.34 11.20
CA ALA A 48 -16.31 -11.17 11.92
C ALA A 48 -14.88 -10.75 11.59
N GLU A 49 -13.95 -10.96 12.51
CA GLU A 49 -12.53 -10.78 12.19
C GLU A 49 -12.06 -11.90 11.25
N PRO A 50 -11.20 -11.58 10.27
CA PRO A 50 -10.59 -12.60 9.43
C PRO A 50 -9.60 -13.46 10.22
N THR A 51 -9.52 -14.75 9.88
CA THR A 51 -8.47 -15.62 10.41
C THR A 51 -7.16 -15.35 9.68
N ASP A 52 -6.05 -15.27 10.40
CA ASP A 52 -4.72 -15.21 9.80
C ASP A 52 -4.39 -16.55 9.12
N MET A 53 -4.27 -16.50 7.79
CA MET A 53 -3.94 -17.65 6.94
C MET A 53 -2.44 -17.69 6.56
N GLY A 54 -1.65 -16.76 7.11
CA GLY A 54 -0.24 -16.58 6.79
C GLY A 54 0.03 -16.04 5.38
N ILE A 55 1.30 -15.70 5.11
CA ILE A 55 1.73 -15.11 3.83
C ILE A 55 1.62 -16.07 2.64
N GLY A 56 1.51 -17.38 2.87
CA GLY A 56 1.61 -18.41 1.83
C GLY A 56 0.56 -18.28 0.73
N HIS A 57 -0.63 -17.74 1.02
CA HIS A 57 -1.66 -17.47 0.01
C HIS A 57 -1.32 -16.26 -0.87
N ILE A 58 -0.75 -15.22 -0.28
CA ILE A 58 -0.31 -14.00 -0.99
C ILE A 58 0.91 -14.31 -1.88
N ALA A 59 1.87 -15.09 -1.35
CA ALA A 59 3.09 -15.50 -2.04
C ALA A 59 2.87 -16.44 -3.24
N LYS A 60 1.67 -17.00 -3.41
CA LYS A 60 1.31 -17.74 -4.63
C LYS A 60 1.05 -16.83 -5.83
N ILE A 61 0.77 -15.55 -5.59
CA ILE A 61 0.39 -14.57 -6.61
C ILE A 61 1.53 -13.56 -6.82
N HIS A 62 2.16 -13.13 -5.73
CA HIS A 62 3.20 -12.10 -5.75
C HIS A 62 4.61 -12.67 -5.65
N SER A 63 5.54 -12.05 -6.37
CA SER A 63 6.95 -12.42 -6.30
C SER A 63 7.51 -12.22 -4.88
N PRO A 64 8.44 -13.07 -4.42
CA PRO A 64 9.14 -12.86 -3.15
C PRO A 64 9.79 -11.48 -3.07
N GLN A 65 10.36 -10.98 -4.17
CA GLN A 65 11.02 -9.68 -4.23
C GLN A 65 10.05 -8.51 -3.96
N TYR A 66 8.81 -8.60 -4.44
CA TYR A 66 7.79 -7.58 -4.19
C TYR A 66 7.33 -7.61 -2.72
N LEU A 67 7.10 -8.79 -2.16
CA LEU A 67 6.67 -8.94 -0.77
C LEU A 67 7.75 -8.46 0.21
N THR A 68 9.02 -8.83 -0.03
CA THR A 68 10.15 -8.32 0.76
C THR A 68 10.28 -6.80 0.63
N PHE A 69 10.02 -6.23 -0.55
CA PHE A 69 9.99 -4.78 -0.72
C PHE A 69 8.91 -4.13 0.15
N LEU A 70 7.65 -4.57 0.03
CA LEU A 70 6.53 -3.98 0.79
C LEU A 70 6.76 -4.04 2.30
N GLU A 71 7.27 -5.17 2.80
CA GLU A 71 7.51 -5.38 4.23
C GLU A 71 8.61 -4.46 4.79
N ASN A 72 9.59 -4.04 3.97
CA ASN A 72 10.81 -3.40 4.47
C ASN A 72 11.03 -1.97 3.95
N ILE A 73 10.26 -1.50 2.95
CA ILE A 73 10.59 -0.26 2.25
C ILE A 73 10.43 0.97 3.14
N HIS A 74 9.37 1.07 3.95
CA HIS A 74 9.14 2.24 4.81
C HIS A 74 10.32 2.47 5.76
N GLU A 75 10.80 1.41 6.45
CA GLU A 75 11.97 1.51 7.33
C GLU A 75 13.25 1.92 6.56
N ARG A 76 13.43 1.42 5.34
CA ARG A 76 14.58 1.80 4.52
C ARG A 76 14.49 3.23 4.00
N TRP A 77 13.27 3.72 3.77
CA TRP A 77 12.98 5.06 3.29
C TRP A 77 13.24 6.10 4.39
N THR A 78 12.82 5.84 5.62
CA THR A 78 13.03 6.76 6.76
C THR A 78 14.51 7.00 7.09
N ARG A 79 15.40 6.13 6.61
CA ARG A 79 16.86 6.28 6.74
C ARG A 79 17.47 7.25 5.73
N ILE A 80 16.72 7.74 4.74
CA ILE A 80 17.19 8.69 3.73
C ILE A 80 17.18 10.11 4.31
N PRO A 81 18.33 10.77 4.48
CA PRO A 81 18.36 12.14 4.97
C PRO A 81 17.63 13.09 4.00
N GLY A 82 16.62 13.81 4.50
CA GLY A 82 15.77 14.70 3.69
C GLY A 82 14.79 13.97 2.76
N GLY A 83 14.56 12.67 2.96
CA GLY A 83 13.50 11.93 2.28
C GLY A 83 12.10 12.43 2.67
N GLY A 84 11.12 12.24 1.78
CA GLY A 84 9.71 12.52 2.09
C GLY A 84 9.17 11.58 3.16
N GLU A 85 8.09 11.99 3.85
CA GLU A 85 7.45 11.20 4.91
C GLU A 85 6.86 9.88 4.40
N GLU A 86 6.45 9.84 3.13
CA GLU A 86 5.87 8.68 2.47
C GLU A 86 6.77 8.20 1.33
N VAL A 87 6.73 6.88 1.06
CA VAL A 87 7.46 6.26 -0.04
C VAL A 87 6.75 6.58 -1.35
N VAL A 88 7.24 7.60 -2.06
CA VAL A 88 6.74 8.00 -3.38
C VAL A 88 7.90 7.99 -4.37
N PRO A 89 7.85 7.19 -5.45
CA PRO A 89 8.93 7.12 -6.42
C PRO A 89 8.98 8.39 -7.28
N ASN A 90 10.20 8.79 -7.65
CA ASN A 90 10.44 9.85 -8.65
C ASN A 90 11.25 9.34 -9.85
N ILE A 91 11.60 8.06 -9.87
CA ILE A 91 12.32 7.37 -10.93
C ILE A 91 11.61 6.05 -11.21
N HIS A 92 11.63 5.59 -12.46
CA HIS A 92 11.08 4.30 -12.85
C HIS A 92 12.04 3.58 -13.79
N PRO A 93 12.12 2.24 -13.75
CA PRO A 93 12.87 1.49 -14.74
C PRO A 93 12.22 1.68 -16.11
N ARG A 94 13.03 1.65 -17.17
CA ARG A 94 12.51 1.71 -18.55
C ARG A 94 11.81 0.40 -18.88
N ALA A 95 12.34 -0.73 -18.42
CA ALA A 95 11.78 -2.06 -18.64
C ALA A 95 11.94 -2.94 -17.39
N ARG A 96 11.08 -3.96 -17.22
CA ARG A 96 11.13 -4.81 -16.02
C ARG A 96 12.29 -5.81 -16.04
N GLU A 97 12.89 -6.00 -17.22
CA GLU A 97 14.10 -6.76 -17.49
C GLU A 97 15.38 -5.98 -17.12
N ASP A 98 15.26 -4.68 -16.80
CA ASP A 98 16.38 -3.91 -16.27
C ASP A 98 16.83 -4.51 -14.92
N GLY A 99 18.12 -4.35 -14.59
CA GLY A 99 18.70 -4.89 -13.37
C GLY A 99 17.98 -4.39 -12.10
N TYR A 100 17.79 -5.29 -11.13
CA TYR A 100 17.09 -4.95 -9.90
C TYR A 100 17.91 -3.97 -9.04
N PRO A 101 17.36 -2.80 -8.69
CA PRO A 101 18.10 -1.76 -7.96
C PRO A 101 18.36 -2.14 -6.50
N ARG A 102 19.46 -1.62 -5.95
CA ARG A 102 19.83 -1.81 -4.54
C ARG A 102 19.34 -0.69 -3.61
N SER A 103 19.20 0.53 -4.13
CA SER A 103 18.75 1.68 -3.32
C SER A 103 17.24 1.60 -3.03
N ALA A 104 16.80 2.19 -1.91
CA ALA A 104 15.38 2.27 -1.58
C ALA A 104 14.60 3.05 -2.65
N VAL A 105 15.13 4.18 -3.11
CA VAL A 105 14.54 5.00 -4.20
C VAL A 105 14.38 4.20 -5.50
N GLY A 106 15.40 3.45 -5.89
CA GLY A 106 15.31 2.61 -7.10
C GLY A 106 14.28 1.50 -6.95
N GLN A 107 14.21 0.87 -5.78
CA GLN A 107 13.25 -0.20 -5.54
C GLN A 107 11.80 0.31 -5.44
N ALA A 108 11.59 1.50 -4.87
CA ALA A 108 10.30 2.19 -4.91
C ALA A 108 9.86 2.38 -6.36
N GLY A 109 10.74 2.94 -7.20
CA GLY A 109 10.50 3.07 -8.64
C GLY A 109 10.26 1.76 -9.39
N TYR A 110 10.94 0.70 -8.97
CA TYR A 110 10.79 -0.64 -9.56
C TYR A 110 9.47 -1.30 -9.15
N HIS A 111 8.96 -1.09 -7.95
CA HIS A 111 7.78 -1.83 -7.47
C HIS A 111 6.49 -1.03 -7.48
N GLN A 112 6.54 0.30 -7.44
CA GLN A 112 5.38 1.18 -7.57
C GLN A 112 5.21 1.59 -9.04
N ALA A 113 4.03 1.28 -9.60
CA ALA A 113 3.73 1.53 -11.01
C ALA A 113 3.41 3.01 -11.30
N ASP A 114 3.02 3.75 -10.28
CA ASP A 114 2.64 5.17 -10.34
C ASP A 114 2.92 5.84 -8.98
N THR A 115 2.55 7.12 -8.87
CA THR A 115 2.66 7.94 -7.66
C THR A 115 1.35 8.01 -6.85
N ALA A 116 0.37 7.15 -7.19
CA ALA A 116 -0.93 7.06 -6.53
C ALA A 116 -0.99 5.93 -5.48
N CYS A 117 0.13 5.24 -5.25
CA CYS A 117 0.27 4.15 -4.28
C CYS A 117 1.36 4.42 -3.22
N PRO A 118 1.26 5.52 -2.44
CA PRO A 118 2.21 5.81 -1.36
C PRO A 118 2.22 4.69 -0.30
N ILE A 119 3.39 4.46 0.29
CA ILE A 119 3.61 3.51 1.40
C ILE A 119 4.13 4.26 2.61
#